data_AF-A0A0G1L2M1-F1
#
_entry.id   AF-A0A0G1L2M1-F1
#
_cell.length_a   1.000
_cell.length_b   1.000
_cell.length_c   1.000
_cell.angle_alpha   90.00
_cell.angle_beta   90.00
_cell.angle_gamma   90.00
#
_symmetry.space_group_name_H-M   'P 1'
#
loop_
_entity.id
_entity.type
_entity.pdbx_description
1 polymer ?
#
loop_
_entity_poly.entity_id
_entity_poly.type
_entity_poly.pdbx_seq_one_letter_code
_entity_poly.pdbx_strand_id
1 'polypeptide(L)'
;MRRENGTVPVLLLVAGALLGGVFIVGISVYGYFNGVRNELVRQETALNGQYQDNQNELSSYEVSFYEQTGLANLKSEKMDKIITDAIKGRYEGKDGQPVERGQGGAFFSAIVEAYPGVEGLNVYDKIISFVAAGREAYKSKQSKLLDMLRAYESYRATNYIRSFFVGQLGFPALRAQIGTRVVRGQEALDQMMLIVTTEGGQKSYQTGTMKPLSVNEK
;
A
#
# COMPACT_ATOMS: atom_id res chain seq x y z
N MET A 1 -41.84 -34.70 56.63
CA MET A 1 -40.56 -34.16 56.12
C MET A 1 -40.80 -32.73 55.68
N ARG A 2 -40.42 -31.75 56.51
CA ARG A 2 -40.68 -30.32 56.30
C ARG A 2 -39.40 -29.74 55.66
N ARG A 3 -39.49 -29.22 54.43
CA ARG A 3 -38.37 -28.52 53.79
C ARG A 3 -38.06 -27.25 54.59
N GLU A 4 -36.89 -27.18 55.21
CA GLU A 4 -36.37 -25.93 55.76
C GLU A 4 -36.10 -24.99 54.57
N ASN A 5 -36.94 -23.97 54.43
CA ASN A 5 -36.68 -22.88 53.50
C ASN A 5 -35.56 -22.04 54.13
N GLY A 6 -34.31 -22.33 53.77
CA GLY A 6 -33.17 -21.50 54.14
C GLY A 6 -33.38 -20.08 53.65
N THR A 7 -33.64 -19.16 54.57
CA THR A 7 -33.77 -17.73 54.28
C THR A 7 -32.39 -17.19 53.93
N VAL A 8 -32.06 -17.17 52.64
CA VAL A 8 -30.84 -16.51 52.17
C VAL A 8 -30.93 -15.03 52.56
N PRO A 9 -29.97 -14.49 53.33
CA PRO A 9 -30.02 -13.11 53.77
C PRO A 9 -29.99 -12.18 52.55
N VAL A 10 -30.89 -11.20 52.53
CA VAL A 10 -31.07 -10.24 51.43
C VAL A 10 -29.75 -9.58 51.00
N LEU A 11 -28.85 -9.33 51.96
CA LEU A 11 -27.50 -8.83 51.71
C LEU A 11 -26.65 -9.73 50.79
N LEU A 12 -26.76 -11.07 50.91
CA LEU A 12 -26.05 -11.99 50.02
C LEU A 12 -26.64 -11.99 48.60
N LEU A 13 -27.97 -11.81 48.48
CA LEU A 13 -28.61 -11.67 47.17
C LEU A 13 -28.18 -10.37 46.48
N VAL A 14 -28.12 -9.27 47.23
CA VAL A 14 -27.64 -7.97 46.70
C VAL A 14 -26.16 -8.04 46.34
N ALA A 15 -25.31 -8.62 47.19
CA ALA A 15 -23.88 -8.80 46.90
C ALA A 15 -23.65 -9.71 45.68
N GLY A 16 -24.40 -10.80 45.56
CA GLY A 16 -24.36 -11.70 44.41
C GLY A 16 -24.80 -11.00 43.11
N ALA A 17 -25.86 -10.19 43.17
CA ALA A 17 -26.32 -9.40 42.03
C ALA A 17 -25.29 -8.34 41.60
N LEU A 18 -24.64 -7.65 42.54
CA LEU A 18 -23.59 -6.67 42.26
C LEU A 18 -22.35 -7.34 41.64
N LEU A 19 -21.88 -8.44 42.22
CA LEU A 19 -20.75 -9.20 41.68
C LEU A 19 -21.07 -9.78 40.29
N GLY A 20 -22.29 -10.31 40.10
CA GLY A 20 -22.76 -10.76 38.80
C GLY A 20 -22.80 -9.63 37.77
N GLY A 21 -23.27 -8.45 38.17
CA GLY A 21 -23.28 -7.26 37.32
C GLY A 21 -21.88 -6.82 36.88
N VAL A 22 -20.93 -6.71 37.83
CA VAL A 22 -19.53 -6.37 37.54
C VAL A 22 -18.89 -7.42 36.62
N PHE A 23 -19.17 -8.70 36.86
CA PHE A 23 -18.65 -9.79 36.03
C PHE A 23 -19.15 -9.70 34.58
N ILE A 24 -20.45 -9.45 34.38
CA ILE A 24 -21.04 -9.28 33.04
C ILE A 24 -20.39 -8.09 32.32
N VAL A 25 -20.25 -6.95 33.01
CA VAL A 25 -19.57 -5.76 32.44
C VAL A 25 -18.13 -6.09 32.06
N GLY A 26 -17.40 -6.80 32.92
CA GLY A 26 -16.03 -7.23 32.65
C GLY A 26 -15.91 -8.08 31.39
N ILE A 27 -16.80 -9.07 31.21
CA ILE A 27 -16.85 -9.90 30.00
C ILE A 27 -17.18 -9.05 28.76
N SER A 28 -18.14 -8.13 28.85
CA SER A 28 -18.50 -7.26 27.73
C SER A 28 -17.33 -6.38 27.28
N VAL A 29 -16.60 -5.79 28.23
CA VAL A 29 -15.41 -4.98 27.94
C VAL A 29 -14.30 -5.82 27.33
N TYR A 30 -14.03 -7.01 27.88
CA TYR A 30 -13.05 -7.95 27.32
C TYR A 30 -13.40 -8.37 25.88
N GLY A 31 -14.68 -8.68 25.63
CA GLY A 31 -15.18 -9.03 24.30
C GLY A 31 -14.99 -7.90 23.29
N TYR A 32 -15.32 -6.66 23.69
CA TYR A 32 -15.12 -5.47 22.86
C TYR A 32 -13.66 -5.28 22.45
N PHE A 33 -12.72 -5.33 23.40
CA PHE A 33 -11.30 -5.11 23.11
C PHE A 33 -10.67 -6.23 22.28
N ASN A 34 -11.08 -7.49 22.48
CA ASN A 34 -10.68 -8.58 21.59
C ASN A 34 -11.22 -8.40 20.18
N GLY A 35 -12.46 -7.91 20.04
CA GLY A 35 -13.04 -7.54 18.74
C GLY A 35 -12.18 -6.50 18.03
N VAL A 36 -11.79 -5.43 18.72
CA VAL A 36 -10.91 -4.38 18.17
C VAL A 36 -9.55 -4.94 17.75
N ARG A 37 -8.92 -5.77 18.59
CA ARG A 37 -7.63 -6.39 18.26
C ARG A 37 -7.72 -7.29 17.02
N ASN A 38 -8.75 -8.14 16.95
CA ASN A 38 -8.94 -9.04 15.82
C ASN A 38 -9.18 -8.27 14.51
N GLU A 39 -9.94 -7.19 14.59
CA GLU A 39 -10.19 -6.29 13.46
C GLU A 39 -8.91 -5.62 12.97
N LEU A 40 -8.07 -5.10 13.87
CA LEU A 40 -6.76 -4.55 13.51
C LEU A 40 -5.87 -5.59 12.85
N VAL A 41 -5.73 -6.78 13.44
CA VAL A 41 -4.91 -7.86 12.87
C VAL A 41 -5.41 -8.23 11.47
N ARG A 42 -6.72 -8.28 11.25
CA ARG A 42 -7.31 -8.57 9.94
C ARG A 42 -6.93 -7.50 8.91
N GLN A 43 -7.11 -6.22 9.25
CA GLN A 43 -6.78 -5.11 8.36
C GLN A 43 -5.28 -5.03 8.07
N GLU A 44 -4.43 -5.19 9.08
CA GLU A 44 -2.97 -5.18 8.93
C GLU A 44 -2.49 -6.37 8.09
N THR A 45 -3.07 -7.56 8.26
CA THR A 45 -2.74 -8.72 7.41
C THR A 45 -3.13 -8.47 5.96
N ALA A 46 -4.30 -7.85 5.72
CA ALA A 46 -4.73 -7.48 4.38
C ALA A 46 -3.80 -6.42 3.76
N LEU A 47 -3.38 -5.41 4.53
CA LEU A 47 -2.40 -4.40 4.09
C LEU A 47 -1.05 -5.03 3.72
N ASN A 48 -0.54 -5.94 4.56
CA ASN A 48 0.68 -6.68 4.29
C ASN A 48 0.57 -7.47 2.96
N GLY A 49 -0.54 -8.16 2.75
CA GLY A 49 -0.81 -8.92 1.53
C GLY A 49 -0.87 -8.01 0.31
N GLN A 50 -1.63 -6.91 0.38
CA GLN A 50 -1.73 -5.96 -0.73
C GLN A 50 -0.38 -5.32 -1.06
N TYR A 51 0.43 -4.99 -0.05
CA TYR A 51 1.77 -4.44 -0.26
C TYR A 51 2.71 -5.44 -0.94
N GLN A 52 2.63 -6.72 -0.56
CA GLN A 52 3.39 -7.79 -1.20
C GLN A 52 2.90 -8.04 -2.64
N ASP A 53 1.59 -8.02 -2.88
CA ASP A 53 1.00 -8.14 -4.21
C ASP A 53 1.48 -7.01 -5.13
N ASN A 54 1.57 -5.77 -4.63
CA ASN A 54 2.10 -4.64 -5.41
C ASN A 54 3.56 -4.86 -5.85
N GLN A 55 4.38 -5.50 -5.02
CA GLN A 55 5.77 -5.84 -5.35
C GLN A 55 5.85 -6.99 -6.36
N ASN A 56 5.03 -8.02 -6.16
CA ASN A 56 4.95 -9.15 -7.09
C ASN A 56 4.46 -8.71 -8.48
N GLU A 57 3.53 -7.76 -8.54
CA GLU A 57 3.06 -7.17 -9.80
C GLU A 57 4.21 -6.54 -10.60
N LEU A 58 5.05 -5.72 -9.95
CA LEU A 58 6.21 -5.11 -10.59
C LEU A 58 7.20 -6.16 -11.10
N SER A 59 7.51 -7.18 -10.28
CA SER A 59 8.42 -8.25 -10.68
C SER A 59 7.86 -9.07 -11.85
N SER A 60 6.55 -9.32 -11.88
CA SER A 60 5.87 -9.98 -13.00
C SER A 60 5.95 -9.16 -14.29
N TYR A 61 5.81 -7.84 -14.20
CA TYR A 61 5.98 -6.93 -15.33
C TYR A 61 7.40 -6.92 -15.88
N GLU A 62 8.43 -6.98 -15.03
CA GLU A 62 9.82 -7.07 -15.48
C GLU A 62 10.05 -8.34 -16.32
N VAL A 63 9.58 -9.49 -15.85
CA VAL A 63 9.69 -10.76 -16.61
C VAL A 63 8.92 -10.68 -17.92
N SER A 64 7.64 -10.26 -17.84
CA SER A 64 6.76 -10.15 -19.00
C SER A 64 7.27 -9.15 -20.05
N PHE A 65 8.00 -8.11 -19.62
CA PHE A 65 8.62 -7.14 -20.52
C PHE A 65 9.60 -7.83 -21.47
N TYR A 66 10.54 -8.60 -20.94
CA TYR A 66 11.56 -9.27 -21.76
C TYR A 66 10.96 -10.30 -22.71
N GLU A 67 9.93 -11.02 -22.25
CA GLU A 67 9.22 -12.01 -23.07
C GLU A 67 8.46 -11.36 -24.23
N GLN A 68 7.70 -10.28 -23.96
CA GLN A 68 6.84 -9.65 -24.97
C GLN A 68 7.59 -8.73 -25.93
N THR A 69 8.70 -8.14 -25.48
CA THR A 69 9.54 -7.25 -26.31
C THR A 69 10.63 -8.00 -27.06
N GLY A 70 10.91 -9.25 -26.70
CA GLY A 70 12.01 -10.03 -27.27
C GLY A 70 13.40 -9.53 -26.87
N LEU A 71 13.49 -8.68 -25.84
CA LEU A 71 14.73 -8.06 -25.37
C LEU A 71 15.49 -8.89 -24.33
N ALA A 72 15.29 -10.22 -24.31
CA ALA A 72 15.91 -11.10 -23.31
C ALA A 72 17.45 -10.95 -23.23
N ASN A 73 18.12 -10.66 -24.35
CA ASN A 73 19.56 -10.44 -24.42
C ASN A 73 20.04 -9.16 -23.70
N LEU A 74 19.12 -8.26 -23.35
CA LEU A 74 19.41 -7.01 -22.64
C LEU A 74 19.09 -7.10 -21.15
N LYS A 75 18.66 -8.27 -20.66
CA LYS A 75 18.33 -8.46 -19.25
C LYS A 75 19.55 -8.16 -18.37
N SER A 76 19.41 -7.14 -17.54
CA SER A 76 20.39 -6.78 -16.51
C SER A 76 19.70 -6.04 -15.38
N GLU A 77 20.38 -5.95 -14.23
CA GLU A 77 19.91 -5.16 -13.09
C GLU A 77 19.65 -3.68 -13.46
N LYS A 78 20.44 -3.13 -14.39
CA LYS A 78 20.24 -1.75 -14.87
C LYS A 78 18.96 -1.62 -15.70
N MET A 79 18.71 -2.57 -16.59
CA MET A 79 17.52 -2.58 -17.44
C MET A 79 16.26 -2.84 -16.59
N ASP A 80 16.33 -3.78 -15.65
CA ASP A 80 15.26 -4.06 -14.68
C ASP A 80 14.88 -2.76 -13.97
N LYS A 81 15.87 -2.07 -13.38
CA LYS A 81 15.64 -0.79 -12.71
C LYS A 81 15.02 0.27 -13.62
N ILE A 82 15.46 0.38 -14.87
CA ILE A 82 14.90 1.33 -15.84
C ILE A 82 13.41 1.03 -16.10
N ILE A 83 13.05 -0.24 -16.28
CA ILE A 83 11.67 -0.68 -16.48
C ILE A 83 10.82 -0.45 -15.23
N THR A 84 11.30 -0.87 -14.05
CA THR A 84 10.57 -0.68 -12.78
C THR A 84 10.32 0.79 -12.51
N ASP A 85 11.33 1.64 -12.72
CA ASP A 85 11.22 3.08 -12.52
C ASP A 85 10.27 3.72 -13.55
N ALA A 86 10.21 3.21 -14.79
CA ALA A 86 9.25 3.67 -15.79
C ALA A 86 7.80 3.32 -15.41
N ILE A 87 7.55 2.09 -14.96
CA ILE A 87 6.23 1.64 -14.50
C ILE A 87 5.79 2.42 -13.24
N LYS A 88 6.74 2.70 -12.35
CA LYS A 88 6.54 3.58 -11.17
C LYS A 88 6.39 5.06 -11.54
N GLY A 89 6.55 5.44 -12.81
CA GLY A 89 6.39 6.80 -13.33
C GLY A 89 7.62 7.70 -13.21
N ARG A 90 8.78 7.23 -12.72
CA ARG A 90 9.98 8.07 -12.58
C ARG A 90 10.51 8.65 -13.89
N TYR A 91 10.29 7.98 -15.01
CA TYR A 91 10.69 8.46 -16.34
C TYR A 91 9.54 9.08 -17.13
N GLU A 92 8.63 9.77 -16.44
CA GLU A 92 7.74 10.71 -17.11
C GLU A 92 8.56 11.70 -17.94
N GLY A 93 8.12 11.98 -19.18
CA GLY A 93 8.52 13.23 -19.83
C GLY A 93 8.24 14.37 -18.86
N LYS A 94 9.07 15.43 -18.88
CA LYS A 94 8.84 16.62 -18.04
C LYS A 94 7.33 16.91 -18.04
N ASP A 95 6.72 16.85 -16.86
CA ASP A 95 5.31 17.15 -16.60
C ASP A 95 4.26 16.02 -16.79
N GLY A 96 4.64 14.74 -16.69
CA GLY A 96 3.66 13.64 -16.56
C GLY A 96 2.91 13.30 -17.85
N GLN A 97 3.39 13.83 -18.97
CA GLN A 97 2.82 13.61 -20.30
C GLN A 97 2.81 12.12 -20.67
N PRO A 98 1.74 11.62 -21.31
CA PRO A 98 1.85 10.40 -22.08
C PRO A 98 2.98 10.59 -23.09
N VAL A 99 3.85 9.60 -23.18
CA VAL A 99 4.99 9.58 -24.09
C VAL A 99 4.46 9.80 -25.51
N GLU A 100 4.55 11.04 -26.03
CA GLU A 100 4.17 11.32 -27.41
C GLU A 100 5.06 10.45 -28.33
N ARG A 101 4.48 9.94 -29.41
CA ARG A 101 5.23 9.22 -30.44
C ARG A 101 6.39 10.10 -30.91
N GLY A 102 7.62 9.68 -30.58
CA GLY A 102 8.86 10.42 -30.86
C GLY A 102 9.50 11.12 -29.66
N GLN A 103 8.82 11.24 -28.51
CA GLN A 103 9.36 11.84 -27.27
C GLN A 103 9.39 10.84 -26.09
N GLY A 104 9.92 9.64 -26.34
CA GLY A 104 10.38 8.68 -25.34
C GLY A 104 11.51 9.16 -24.44
N GLY A 105 11.73 10.47 -24.32
CA GLY A 105 12.99 11.11 -23.99
C GLY A 105 13.68 10.49 -22.77
N ALA A 106 13.10 10.54 -21.58
CA ALA A 106 13.81 10.10 -20.38
C ALA A 106 14.01 8.57 -20.31
N PHE A 107 12.97 7.79 -20.59
CA PHE A 107 13.03 6.32 -20.51
C PHE A 107 13.89 5.72 -21.64
N PHE A 108 13.65 6.11 -22.89
CA PHE A 108 14.42 5.62 -24.01
C PHE A 108 15.84 6.20 -24.04
N SER A 109 16.07 7.44 -23.58
CA SER A 109 17.46 7.91 -23.38
C SER A 109 18.17 7.10 -22.31
N ALA A 110 17.51 6.74 -21.19
CA ALA A 110 18.12 5.85 -20.19
C ALA A 110 18.44 4.46 -20.77
N ILE A 111 17.58 3.92 -21.65
CA ILE A 111 17.84 2.67 -22.37
C ILE A 111 19.03 2.82 -23.32
N VAL A 112 19.05 3.84 -24.18
CA VAL A 112 20.14 4.07 -25.17
C VAL A 112 21.46 4.37 -24.46
N GLU A 113 21.44 5.11 -23.35
CA GLU A 113 22.61 5.38 -22.52
C GLU A 113 23.15 4.09 -21.89
N ALA A 114 22.27 3.25 -21.35
CA ALA A 114 22.68 1.96 -20.79
C ALA A 114 23.11 0.96 -21.89
N TYR A 115 22.58 1.11 -23.11
CA TYR A 115 22.78 0.19 -24.23
C TYR A 115 22.89 0.95 -25.58
N PRO A 116 24.08 1.45 -25.96
CA PRO A 116 24.25 2.25 -27.19
C PRO A 116 24.09 1.48 -28.51
N GLY A 117 23.70 0.19 -28.47
CA GLY A 117 23.51 -0.67 -29.65
C GLY A 117 22.06 -1.02 -29.99
N VAL A 118 21.07 -0.51 -29.25
CA VAL A 118 19.63 -0.73 -29.52
C VAL A 118 19.00 0.28 -30.48
N GLU A 119 19.82 1.10 -31.14
CA GLU A 119 19.38 2.07 -32.15
C GLU A 119 18.64 1.35 -33.29
N GLY A 120 17.31 1.48 -33.34
CA GLY A 120 16.47 0.90 -34.39
C GLY A 120 15.38 -0.09 -33.96
N LEU A 121 15.00 -0.14 -32.68
CA LEU A 121 13.91 -1.01 -32.23
C LEU A 121 12.57 -0.65 -32.91
N ASN A 122 12.18 -1.42 -33.93
CA ASN A 122 10.79 -1.63 -34.40
C ASN A 122 9.84 -2.13 -33.28
N VAL A 123 10.35 -2.25 -32.07
CA VAL A 123 9.68 -2.66 -30.82
C VAL A 123 9.30 -1.42 -29.98
N TYR A 124 9.65 -0.21 -30.41
CA TYR A 124 9.36 1.05 -29.71
C TYR A 124 7.88 1.19 -29.32
N ASP A 125 6.97 1.00 -30.28
CA ASP A 125 5.52 1.07 -30.04
C ASP A 125 5.03 -0.03 -29.07
N LYS A 126 5.65 -1.23 -29.11
CA LYS A 126 5.33 -2.33 -28.18
C LYS A 126 5.81 -2.06 -26.77
N ILE A 127 7.02 -1.51 -26.63
CA ILE A 127 7.61 -1.12 -25.33
C ILE A 127 6.77 -0.02 -24.68
N ILE A 128 6.39 1.02 -25.43
CA ILE A 128 5.53 2.10 -24.90
C ILE A 128 4.19 1.55 -24.44
N SER A 129 3.54 0.75 -25.29
CA SER A 129 2.23 0.17 -24.98
C SER A 129 2.30 -0.72 -23.74
N PHE A 130 3.37 -1.51 -23.59
CA PHE A 130 3.60 -2.36 -22.44
C PHE A 130 3.84 -1.54 -21.16
N VAL A 131 4.73 -0.54 -21.20
CA VAL A 131 5.02 0.32 -20.04
C VAL A 131 3.78 1.11 -19.61
N ALA A 132 2.99 1.62 -20.57
CA ALA A 132 1.74 2.31 -20.27
C ALA A 132 0.71 1.39 -19.58
N ALA A 133 0.56 0.16 -20.07
CA ALA A 133 -0.28 -0.86 -19.42
C ALA A 133 0.22 -1.20 -18.01
N GLY A 134 1.53 -1.38 -17.83
CA GLY A 134 2.13 -1.62 -16.53
C GLY A 134 1.91 -0.49 -15.54
N ARG A 135 2.03 0.77 -15.98
CA ARG A 135 1.77 1.95 -15.15
C ARG A 135 0.33 2.00 -14.67
N GLU A 136 -0.64 1.76 -15.55
CA GLU A 136 -2.06 1.80 -15.17
C GLU A 136 -2.41 0.66 -14.19
N ALA A 137 -1.91 -0.55 -14.42
CA ALA A 137 -2.09 -1.67 -13.51
C ALA A 137 -1.46 -1.40 -12.13
N TYR A 138 -0.22 -0.91 -12.10
CA TYR A 138 0.47 -0.54 -10.87
C TYR A 138 -0.25 0.59 -10.13
N LYS A 139 -0.72 1.62 -10.84
CA LYS A 139 -1.53 2.72 -10.28
C LYS A 139 -2.83 2.23 -9.66
N SER A 140 -3.52 1.29 -10.29
CA SER A 140 -4.75 0.67 -9.76
C SER A 140 -4.47 -0.05 -8.44
N LYS A 141 -3.39 -0.84 -8.39
CA LYS A 141 -2.94 -1.54 -7.18
C LYS A 141 -2.51 -0.59 -6.06
N GLN A 142 -1.81 0.49 -6.39
CA GLN A 142 -1.43 1.54 -5.44
C GLN A 142 -2.65 2.29 -4.91
N SER A 143 -3.62 2.64 -5.76
CA SER A 143 -4.88 3.26 -5.33
C SER A 143 -5.63 2.38 -4.34
N LYS A 144 -5.71 1.06 -4.61
CA LYS A 144 -6.31 0.10 -3.69
C LYS A 144 -5.59 0.05 -2.34
N LEU A 145 -4.25 0.02 -2.33
CA LEU A 145 -3.46 0.07 -1.11
C LEU A 145 -3.75 1.35 -0.30
N LEU A 146 -3.83 2.50 -0.96
CA LEU A 146 -4.15 3.78 -0.32
C LEU A 146 -5.53 3.79 0.29
N ASP A 147 -6.53 3.22 -0.39
CA ASP A 147 -7.89 3.14 0.16
C ASP A 147 -7.95 2.23 1.39
N MET A 148 -7.20 1.11 1.38
CA MET A 148 -7.05 0.24 2.54
C MET A 148 -6.35 0.96 3.70
N LEU A 149 -5.30 1.74 3.43
CA LEU A 149 -4.60 2.54 4.44
C LEU A 149 -5.52 3.59 5.05
N ARG A 150 -6.28 4.32 4.23
CA ARG A 150 -7.28 5.31 4.71
C ARG A 150 -8.35 4.65 5.59
N ALA A 151 -8.86 3.49 5.19
CA ALA A 151 -9.83 2.75 5.98
C ALA A 151 -9.24 2.31 7.33
N TYR A 152 -7.99 1.85 7.33
CA TYR A 152 -7.25 1.48 8.53
C TYR A 152 -7.01 2.66 9.47
N GLU A 153 -6.52 3.79 8.96
CA GLU A 153 -6.33 5.00 9.77
C GLU A 153 -7.65 5.53 10.35
N SER A 154 -8.71 5.57 9.53
CA SER A 154 -10.05 5.94 9.98
C SER A 154 -10.54 5.03 11.09
N TYR A 155 -10.34 3.71 10.93
CA TYR A 155 -10.69 2.74 11.97
C TYR A 155 -9.93 3.01 13.27
N ARG A 156 -8.62 3.25 13.20
CA ARG A 156 -7.80 3.57 14.38
C ARG A 156 -8.19 4.88 15.06
N ALA A 157 -8.66 5.87 14.29
CA ALA A 157 -9.01 7.19 14.79
C ALA A 157 -10.46 7.30 15.32
N THR A 158 -11.40 6.46 14.89
CA THR A 158 -12.80 6.62 15.33
C THR A 158 -12.97 6.24 16.80
N ASN A 159 -13.81 7.01 17.51
CA ASN A 159 -14.20 6.86 18.92
C ASN A 159 -13.02 6.99 19.90
N TYR A 160 -13.13 7.90 20.87
CA TYR A 160 -12.07 8.18 21.85
C TYR A 160 -11.56 6.93 22.59
N ILE A 161 -12.46 6.04 23.03
CA ILE A 161 -12.11 4.81 23.76
C ILE A 161 -11.33 3.85 22.86
N ARG A 162 -11.75 3.69 21.60
CA ARG A 162 -11.06 2.82 20.64
C ARG A 162 -9.71 3.43 20.27
N SER A 163 -9.67 4.71 19.93
CA SER A 163 -8.42 5.40 19.57
C SER A 163 -7.37 5.31 20.68
N PHE A 164 -7.76 5.52 21.95
CA PHE A 164 -6.87 5.34 23.09
C PHE A 164 -6.34 3.90 23.19
N PHE A 165 -7.23 2.90 23.14
CA PHE A 165 -6.84 1.50 23.24
C PHE A 165 -5.96 1.05 22.07
N VAL A 166 -6.29 1.46 20.85
CA VAL A 166 -5.51 1.20 19.64
C VAL A 166 -4.14 1.85 19.73
N GLY A 167 -4.03 3.07 20.27
CA GLY A 167 -2.76 3.73 20.53
C GLY A 167 -1.86 2.92 21.46
N GLN A 168 -2.44 2.32 22.50
CA GLN A 168 -1.71 1.45 23.43
C GLN A 168 -1.36 0.08 22.82
N LEU A 169 -2.25 -0.48 21.99
CA LEU A 169 -2.01 -1.77 21.30
C LEU A 169 -0.97 -1.63 20.18
N GLY A 170 -0.84 -0.44 19.60
CA GLY A 170 0.08 -0.13 18.52
C GLY A 170 -0.33 -0.80 17.19
N PHE A 171 0.51 -1.73 16.74
CA PHE A 171 0.43 -2.38 15.42
C PHE A 171 0.73 -3.89 15.56
N PRO A 172 -0.27 -4.70 15.95
CA PRO A 172 -0.05 -6.09 16.32
C PRO A 172 0.55 -6.99 15.23
N ALA A 173 0.33 -6.69 13.95
CA ALA A 173 0.67 -7.55 12.82
C ALA A 173 1.20 -6.79 11.58
N LEU A 174 1.22 -5.45 11.58
CA LEU A 174 1.64 -4.66 10.42
C LEU A 174 3.14 -4.84 10.12
N ARG A 175 3.46 -5.17 8.88
CA ARG A 175 4.82 -5.38 8.39
C ARG A 175 4.96 -4.98 6.91
N ALA A 176 6.09 -4.37 6.57
CA ALA A 176 6.48 -4.12 5.20
C ALA A 176 7.85 -4.73 4.94
N GLN A 177 8.02 -5.37 3.79
CA GLN A 177 9.30 -5.92 3.37
C GLN A 177 9.97 -4.95 2.39
N ILE A 178 11.21 -4.56 2.69
CA ILE A 178 12.05 -3.69 1.87
C ILE A 178 13.32 -4.47 1.55
N GLY A 179 13.38 -5.08 0.37
CA GLY A 179 14.46 -6.00 0.00
C GLY A 179 14.55 -7.16 1.00
N THR A 180 15.67 -7.24 1.72
CA THR A 180 15.93 -8.28 2.73
C THR A 180 15.48 -7.90 4.15
N ARG A 181 15.08 -6.65 4.38
CA ARG A 181 14.65 -6.17 5.71
C ARG A 181 13.14 -6.19 5.83
N VAL A 182 12.64 -6.67 6.97
CA VAL A 182 11.22 -6.55 7.36
C VAL A 182 11.10 -5.46 8.41
N VAL A 183 10.41 -4.37 8.09
CA VAL A 183 10.03 -3.33 9.06
C VAL A 183 8.64 -3.62 9.60
N ARG A 184 8.33 -3.12 10.81
CA ARG A 184 7.08 -3.41 11.52
C ARG A 184 6.48 -2.14 12.11
N GLY A 185 5.17 -2.19 12.35
CA GLY A 185 4.44 -1.12 13.03
C GLY A 185 4.46 0.21 12.28
N GLN A 186 4.75 1.31 12.98
CA GLN A 186 4.71 2.64 12.39
C GLN A 186 5.65 2.77 11.18
N GLU A 187 6.86 2.21 11.26
CA GLU A 187 7.80 2.22 10.12
C GLU A 187 7.22 1.50 8.88
N ALA A 188 6.47 0.42 9.10
CA ALA A 188 5.79 -0.27 8.01
C ALA A 188 4.65 0.57 7.44
N LEU A 189 3.89 1.27 8.29
CA LEU A 189 2.84 2.18 7.85
C LEU A 189 3.41 3.31 6.98
N ASP A 190 4.46 3.98 7.48
CA ASP A 190 5.12 5.09 6.77
C ASP A 190 5.67 4.63 5.41
N GLN A 191 6.24 3.42 5.36
CA GLN A 191 6.72 2.83 4.12
C GLN A 191 5.60 2.55 3.12
N MET A 192 4.45 2.04 3.57
CA MET A 192 3.29 1.77 2.70
C MET A 192 2.62 3.07 2.23
N MET A 193 2.65 4.13 3.05
CA MET A 193 2.15 5.46 2.71
C MET A 193 3.05 6.22 1.75
N LEU A 194 4.32 5.82 1.61
CA LEU A 194 5.23 6.43 0.66
C LEU A 194 4.73 6.15 -0.77
N ILE A 195 3.86 7.03 -1.26
CA ILE A 195 3.41 7.00 -2.64
C ILE A 195 4.65 7.22 -3.49
N VAL A 196 4.95 6.25 -4.35
CA VAL A 196 5.92 6.44 -5.43
C VAL A 196 5.25 7.38 -6.43
N THR A 197 5.24 8.66 -6.07
CA THR A 197 4.90 9.76 -6.97
C THR A 197 6.15 10.15 -7.72
N THR A 198 5.93 10.62 -8.94
CA THR A 198 6.98 11.10 -9.80
C THR A 198 7.47 12.44 -9.25
N GLU A 199 8.77 12.75 -9.38
CA GLU A 199 9.32 14.02 -8.87
C GLU A 199 8.57 15.24 -9.44
N GLY A 200 7.99 15.12 -10.64
CA GLY A 200 7.14 16.15 -11.27
C GLY A 200 5.76 16.30 -10.61
N GLY A 201 5.10 15.19 -10.26
CA GLY A 201 3.85 15.21 -9.51
C GLY A 201 4.04 15.84 -8.12
N GLN A 202 5.09 15.44 -7.41
CA GLN A 202 5.41 15.97 -6.09
C GLN A 202 5.68 17.49 -6.10
N LYS A 203 6.39 17.99 -7.13
CA LYS A 203 6.60 19.43 -7.34
C LYS A 203 5.29 20.15 -7.63
N SER A 204 4.43 19.61 -8.50
CA SER A 204 3.14 20.25 -8.86
C SER A 204 2.17 20.33 -7.67
N TYR A 205 2.16 19.31 -6.80
CA TYR A 205 1.40 19.32 -5.55
C TYR A 205 1.97 20.32 -4.53
N GLN A 206 3.29 20.44 -4.43
CA GLN A 206 3.93 21.37 -3.50
C GLN A 206 3.83 22.83 -3.95
N THR A 207 3.86 23.10 -5.26
CA THR A 207 3.82 24.48 -5.78
C THR A 207 2.41 24.95 -6.11
N GLY A 208 1.42 24.05 -6.17
CA GLY A 208 0.04 24.38 -6.57
C GLY A 208 -0.09 24.83 -8.03
N THR A 209 0.97 24.68 -8.81
CA THR A 209 1.05 25.11 -10.21
C THR A 209 1.45 23.92 -11.06
N MET A 210 0.53 23.45 -11.89
CA MET A 210 0.88 22.56 -13.01
C MET A 210 1.43 23.44 -14.13
N LYS A 211 2.65 23.15 -14.63
CA LYS A 211 3.14 23.85 -15.82
C LYS A 211 2.16 23.58 -16.97
N PRO A 212 1.78 24.61 -17.75
CA PRO A 212 0.85 24.42 -18.86
C PRO A 212 1.44 23.40 -19.85
N LEU A 213 0.59 22.53 -20.38
CA LEU A 213 0.94 21.52 -21.37
C LEU A 213 1.59 22.24 -22.57
N SER A 214 2.92 22.15 -22.71
CA SER A 214 3.59 22.70 -23.88
C SER A 214 3.40 21.73 -25.03
N VAL A 215 2.41 22.00 -25.89
CA VAL A 215 2.36 21.40 -27.22
C VAL A 215 3.55 22.00 -27.97
N ASN A 216 4.57 21.18 -28.27
CA ASN A 216 5.67 21.65 -29.09
C ASN A 216 5.14 21.91 -30.51
N GLU A 217 4.91 23.17 -30.85
CA GLU A 217 4.96 23.61 -32.24
C GLU A 217 6.43 23.57 -32.69
N LYS A 218 6.84 22.45 -33.30
CA LYS A 218 7.72 22.35 -34.49
C LYS A 218 8.24 20.94 -34.70
#